data_AF-A0AAV4IVA4-F1
#
_entry.id   AF-A0AAV4IVA4-F1
#
_cell.length_a   1.000
_cell.length_b   1.000
_cell.length_c   1.000
_cell.angle_alpha   90.00
_cell.angle_beta   90.00
_cell.angle_gamma   90.00
#
_symmetry.space_group_name_H-M   'P 1'
#
loop_
_entity.id
_entity.type
_entity.pdbx_description
1 polymer ?
#
loop_
_entity_poly.entity_id
_entity_poly.type
_entity_poly.pdbx_seq_one_letter_code
_entity_poly.pdbx_strand_id
1 'polypeptide(L)' 'MTATYNIQNVLSQVKSAINEHRPKDRLAGRNFDRIQDLAKAVNSELRTIPEEDYQGMFRKWQIRLKRCIESHGEYFEEL' A
#
# COMPACT_ATOMS: atom_id res chain seq x y z
N MET A 1 -19.76 25.86 -3.11
CA MET A 1 -19.88 24.53 -3.71
C MET A 1 -18.89 23.61 -2.99
N THR A 2 -19.34 22.95 -1.93
CA THR A 2 -18.53 21.95 -1.22
C THR A 2 -18.53 20.67 -2.03
N ALA A 3 -17.39 20.33 -2.64
CA ALA A 3 -17.21 19.04 -3.28
C ALA A 3 -17.35 17.96 -2.21
N THR A 4 -18.52 17.32 -2.14
CA THR A 4 -18.71 16.10 -1.37
C THR A 4 -17.78 15.06 -1.97
N TYR A 5 -16.62 14.90 -1.33
CA TYR A 5 -15.68 13.83 -1.63
C TYR A 5 -16.43 12.50 -1.44
N ASN A 6 -16.84 11.89 -2.54
CA ASN A 6 -17.60 10.66 -2.53
C ASN A 6 -16.70 9.55 -1.98
N ILE A 7 -16.95 9.19 -0.72
CA ILE A 7 -16.19 8.19 0.04
C ILE A 7 -16.03 6.89 -0.75
N GLN A 8 -17.02 6.51 -1.57
CA GLN A 8 -16.96 5.31 -2.41
C GLN A 8 -15.90 5.40 -3.51
N ASN A 9 -15.68 6.59 -4.07
CA ASN A 9 -14.67 6.82 -5.10
C ASN A 9 -13.26 6.77 -4.48
N VAL A 10 -13.09 7.36 -3.29
CA VAL A 10 -11.84 7.26 -2.53
C VAL A 10 -11.54 5.82 -2.16
N LEU A 11 -12.54 5.06 -1.67
CA LEU A 11 -12.37 3.65 -1.31
C LEU A 11 -12.02 2.78 -2.53
N SER A 12 -12.58 3.06 -3.71
CA SER A 12 -12.25 2.37 -4.96
C SER A 12 -10.81 2.65 -5.41
N GLN A 13 -10.37 3.90 -5.40
CA GLN A 13 -8.99 4.30 -5.72
C GLN A 13 -7.98 3.71 -4.74
N VAL A 14 -8.33 3.71 -3.46
CA VAL A 14 -7.58 3.07 -2.37
C VAL A 14 -7.45 1.56 -2.62
N LYS A 15 -8.52 0.87 -3.02
CA LYS A 15 -8.47 -0.57 -3.36
C LYS A 15 -7.63 -0.87 -4.60
N SER A 16 -7.67 -0.02 -5.64
CA SER A 16 -6.80 -0.15 -6.82
C SER A 16 -5.32 -0.05 -6.45
N ALA A 17 -4.95 1.01 -5.73
CA ALA A 17 -3.58 1.24 -5.26
C ALA A 17 -3.06 0.16 -4.29
N ILE A 18 -3.94 -0.58 -3.58
CA ILE A 18 -3.54 -1.75 -2.76
C ILE A 18 -3.05 -2.92 -3.63
N ASN A 19 -3.63 -3.09 -4.82
CA ASN A 19 -3.38 -4.27 -5.66
C ASN A 19 -2.35 -4.03 -6.77
N GLU A 20 -2.05 -2.80 -7.16
CA GLU A 20 -1.21 -2.52 -8.33
C GLU A 20 0.31 -2.64 -8.07
N HIS A 21 0.77 -2.34 -6.85
CA HIS A 21 2.21 -2.29 -6.55
C HIS A 21 2.58 -3.02 -5.25
N ARG A 22 2.71 -4.34 -5.34
CA ARG A 22 3.33 -5.18 -4.30
C ARG A 22 4.70 -5.70 -4.77
N PRO A 23 5.81 -4.97 -4.51
CA PRO A 23 7.15 -5.39 -4.90
C PRO A 23 7.51 -6.80 -4.41
N LYS A 24 7.04 -7.16 -3.21
CA LYS A 24 7.22 -8.50 -2.65
C LYS A 24 6.67 -9.59 -3.58
N ASP A 25 5.48 -9.41 -4.12
CA ASP A 25 4.83 -10.40 -5.00
C ASP A 25 5.59 -10.56 -6.32
N ARG A 26 6.18 -9.47 -6.82
CA ARG A 26 6.98 -9.47 -8.05
C ARG A 26 8.36 -10.10 -7.87
N LEU A 27 8.91 -10.03 -6.66
CA LEU A 27 10.23 -10.55 -6.31
C LEU A 27 10.16 -11.97 -5.72
N ALA A 28 8.99 -12.40 -5.24
CA ALA A 28 8.78 -13.73 -4.69
C ALA A 28 9.13 -14.82 -5.71
N GLY A 29 9.77 -15.89 -5.23
CA GLY A 29 10.19 -17.02 -6.07
C GLY A 29 11.43 -16.77 -6.93
N ARG A 30 11.99 -15.56 -6.95
CA ARG A 30 13.28 -15.29 -7.59
C ARG A 30 14.42 -15.64 -6.63
N ASN A 31 15.41 -16.38 -7.12
CA ASN A 31 16.66 -16.61 -6.41
C ASN A 31 17.66 -15.49 -6.74
N PHE A 32 18.41 -15.06 -5.73
CA PHE A 32 19.46 -14.05 -5.87
C PHE A 32 20.76 -14.61 -5.30
N ASP A 33 21.75 -14.80 -6.16
CA ASP A 33 23.04 -15.38 -5.77
C ASP A 33 23.89 -14.39 -4.96
N ARG A 34 23.59 -13.09 -5.08
CA ARG A 34 24.32 -12.01 -4.41
C ARG A 34 23.36 -10.97 -3.84
N ILE A 35 23.71 -10.43 -2.67
CA ILE A 35 22.94 -9.39 -2.01
C ILE A 35 22.81 -8.11 -2.86
N GLN A 36 23.81 -7.82 -3.70
CA GLN A 36 23.76 -6.66 -4.59
C GLN A 36 22.67 -6.78 -5.66
N ASP A 37 22.38 -8.01 -6.11
CA ASP A 37 21.37 -8.25 -7.14
C ASP A 37 19.96 -8.17 -6.56
N LEU A 38 19.78 -8.65 -5.32
CA LEU A 38 18.55 -8.41 -4.55
C LEU A 38 18.33 -6.90 -4.34
N ALA A 39 19.35 -6.17 -3.89
CA ALA A 39 19.23 -4.74 -3.65
C ALA A 39 18.88 -3.96 -4.92
N LYS A 40 19.46 -4.32 -6.08
CA LYS A 40 19.10 -3.72 -7.37
C LYS A 40 17.66 -4.04 -7.76
N ALA A 41 17.23 -5.28 -7.63
CA ALA A 41 15.88 -5.70 -7.97
C ALA A 41 14.83 -5.00 -7.09
N VAL A 42 15.05 -4.93 -5.78
CA VAL A 42 14.19 -4.18 -4.84
C VAL A 42 14.12 -2.70 -5.22
N ASN A 43 15.27 -2.05 -5.44
CA ASN A 43 15.29 -0.63 -5.82
C ASN A 43 14.61 -0.37 -7.17
N SER A 44 14.71 -1.31 -8.11
CA SER A 44 14.03 -1.19 -9.40
C SER A 44 12.52 -1.24 -9.21
N GLU A 45 12.00 -2.22 -8.47
CA GLU A 45 10.56 -2.32 -8.23
C GLU A 45 10.03 -1.10 -7.44
N LEU A 46 10.74 -0.65 -6.40
CA LEU A 46 10.32 0.53 -5.62
C LEU A 46 10.24 1.82 -6.45
N ARG A 47 11.11 1.98 -7.45
CA ARG A 47 11.09 3.14 -8.36
C ARG A 47 9.93 3.11 -9.36
N THR A 48 9.28 1.96 -9.55
CA THR A 48 8.09 1.86 -10.40
C THR A 48 6.82 2.32 -9.69
N ILE A 49 6.86 2.50 -8.36
CA ILE A 49 5.70 2.92 -7.57
C ILE A 49 5.46 4.42 -7.77
N PRO A 50 4.29 4.84 -8.26
CA PRO A 50 3.94 6.25 -8.41
C PRO A 50 3.83 6.98 -7.06
N GLU A 51 4.02 8.29 -7.04
CA GLU A 51 3.95 9.09 -5.81
C GLU A 51 2.57 9.03 -5.16
N GLU A 52 1.52 9.06 -5.98
CA GLU A 52 0.11 8.98 -5.58
C GLU A 52 -0.20 7.70 -4.79
N ASP A 53 0.51 6.61 -5.07
CA ASP A 53 0.35 5.35 -4.36
C ASP A 53 0.93 5.44 -2.95
N TYR A 54 2.11 6.07 -2.78
CA TYR A 54 2.66 6.36 -1.45
C TYR A 54 1.71 7.23 -0.64
N GLN A 55 1.16 8.29 -1.24
CA GLN A 55 0.18 9.16 -0.58
C GLN A 55 -1.10 8.38 -0.21
N GLY A 56 -1.57 7.49 -1.08
CA GLY A 56 -2.67 6.58 -0.81
C GLY A 56 -2.42 5.66 0.38
N MET A 57 -1.18 5.15 0.53
CA MET A 57 -0.78 4.33 1.67
C MET A 57 -0.79 5.11 2.99
N PHE A 58 -0.35 6.37 3.00
CA PHE A 58 -0.43 7.20 4.22
C PHE A 58 -1.87 7.43 4.68
N ARG A 59 -2.81 7.66 3.74
CA ARG A 59 -4.24 7.78 4.08
C ARG A 59 -4.79 6.49 4.69
N LYS A 60 -4.42 5.32 4.14
CA LYS A 60 -4.81 4.01 4.71
C LYS A 60 -4.23 3.80 6.10
N TRP A 61 -2.99 4.21 6.31
CA TRP A 61 -2.36 4.12 7.62
C TRP A 61 -3.13 4.91 8.68
N GLN A 62 -3.58 6.12 8.35
CA GLN A 62 -4.44 6.91 9.25
C GLN A 62 -5.77 6.22 9.57
N ILE A 63 -6.41 5.59 8.57
CA ILE A 63 -7.63 4.80 8.78
C ILE A 63 -7.37 3.61 9.71
N ARG A 64 -6.24 2.91 9.53
CA ARG A 64 -5.84 1.80 10.41
C ARG A 64 -5.61 2.24 11.85
N LEU A 65 -5.01 3.41 12.06
CA LEU A 65 -4.83 3.97 13.41
C LEU A 65 -6.18 4.23 14.09
N LYS A 66 -7.16 4.78 13.35
CA LYS A 66 -8.52 4.97 13.87
C LYS A 66 -9.18 3.65 14.27
N ARG A 67 -9.07 2.63 13.41
CA ARG A 67 -9.61 1.28 13.69
C ARG A 67 -8.97 0.62 14.90
N CYS A 68 -7.67 0.81 15.12
CA CYS A 68 -7.00 0.34 16.34
C CYS A 68 -7.68 0.87 17.61
N ILE A 69 -8.08 2.14 17.60
CA ILE A 69 -8.81 2.75 18.73
C ILE A 69 -10.21 2.13 18.84
N GLU A 70 -10.93 2.02 17.72
CA GLU A 70 -12.30 1.45 17.67
C GLU A 70 -12.34 -0.02 18.10
N SER A 71 -11.29 -0.79 17.79
CA SER A 71 -11.11 -2.18 18.18
C SER A 71 -10.48 -2.33 19.57
N HIS A 72 -10.33 -1.25 20.34
CA HIS A 72 -9.71 -1.27 21.67
C HIS A 72 -8.32 -1.95 21.71
N GLY A 73 -7.57 -1.82 20.63
CA GLY A 73 -6.25 -2.43 20.48
C GLY A 73 -6.24 -3.90 20.04
N GLU A 74 -7.41 -4.52 19.82
CA GLU A 74 -7.49 -5.85 19.22
C GLU A 74 -7.07 -5.83 17.75
N TYR A 75 -6.61 -6.98 17.25
CA TYR A 75 -6.38 -7.16 15.83
C TYR A 75 -7.70 -7.09 15.07
N PHE A 76 -7.72 -6.29 14.01
CA PHE A 76 -8.85 -6.18 13.10
C PHE A 76 -8.42 -6.61 11.70
N GLU A 77 -9.23 -7.47 11.09
CA GLU A 77 -9.10 -7.83 9.69
C GLU A 77 -10.17 -7.11 8.91
N GLU A 78 -9.81 -5.99 8.29
CA GLU A 78 -10.63 -5.43 7.21
C GLU A 78 -9.77 -4.86 6.08
N LEU A 79 -9.74 -5.72 5.04
CA LEU A 79 -9.74 -5.57 3.57
C LEU A 79 -8.70 -4.68 2.90
#